data_AF-A0A9P7BA78-F1
#
_entry.id   AF-A0A9P7BA78-F1
#
_cell.length_a   1.000
_cell.length_b   1.000
_cell.length_c   1.000
_cell.angle_alpha   90.00
_cell.angle_beta   90.00
_cell.angle_gamma   90.00
#
_symmetry.space_group_name_H-M   'P 1'
#
loop_
_entity.id
_entity.type
_entity.pdbx_description
1 polymer ?
#
loop_
_entity_poly.entity_id
_entity_poly.type
_entity_poly.pdbx_seq_one_letter_code
_entity_poly.pdbx_strand_id
1 'polypeptide(L)'
;MPNGLAESSWSTDGLEVTEDSITSLTQILQIFSEYLSNHIHVLNKYISHIRRVSTLRFERTTLIKYVKKLRFFNDVLIEYDVSQITKYNDRSGGLPEAIKPIAMYLEKILEVLDLMNFYLTQSLQKEIISKTLNDDLTFTESSIIAIDDTYNHFVKYTQWMVESLGHKNELIQLEVIKFALKCAEEDGTNLEETDNIFLQQVIPVNDEYEYATLTTQWAGVLEMKLDLLKKEYGLLAEKWHEQFGKTKN
;
A
#
# COMPACT_ATOMS: atom_id res chain seq x y z
N MET A 1 -17.97 -10.55 -37.69
CA MET A 1 -17.42 -9.25 -38.13
C MET A 1 -18.33 -8.14 -37.62
N PRO A 2 -17.73 -7.03 -37.18
CA PRO A 2 -18.16 -6.29 -36.00
C PRO A 2 -18.96 -5.05 -36.37
N ASN A 3 -19.80 -4.59 -35.46
CA ASN A 3 -20.17 -3.18 -35.33
C ASN A 3 -20.92 -3.00 -34.01
N GLY A 4 -20.46 -2.06 -33.19
CA GLY A 4 -21.30 -1.47 -32.14
C GLY A 4 -20.82 -1.68 -30.71
N LEU A 5 -19.55 -1.42 -30.43
CA LEU A 5 -19.23 -0.69 -29.21
C LEU A 5 -18.56 0.59 -29.67
N ALA A 6 -19.24 1.70 -29.43
CA ALA A 6 -18.64 3.01 -29.58
C ALA A 6 -17.33 3.00 -28.81
N GLU A 7 -16.21 3.19 -29.50
CA GLU A 7 -15.05 3.84 -28.92
C GLU A 7 -15.55 5.21 -28.45
N SER A 8 -16.08 5.26 -27.22
CA SER A 8 -16.26 6.51 -26.50
C SER A 8 -14.88 7.15 -26.45
N SER A 9 -14.77 8.33 -27.06
CA SER A 9 -13.59 9.15 -27.20
C SER A 9 -13.11 9.70 -25.85
N TRP A 10 -12.75 8.82 -24.91
CA TRP A 10 -12.01 9.21 -23.71
C TRP A 10 -10.56 9.42 -24.13
N SER A 11 -10.25 10.64 -24.59
CA SER A 11 -8.87 11.05 -24.76
C SER A 11 -8.43 11.68 -23.44
N THR A 12 -7.65 10.94 -22.65
CA THR A 12 -6.88 11.53 -21.53
C THR A 12 -5.62 12.23 -22.04
N ASP A 13 -5.43 12.28 -23.37
CA ASP A 13 -4.37 13.06 -24.01
C ASP A 13 -4.70 14.54 -23.86
N GLY A 14 -4.00 15.21 -22.96
CA GLY A 14 -4.18 16.64 -22.71
C GLY A 14 -4.43 17.01 -21.25
N LEU A 15 -4.54 16.03 -20.33
CA LEU A 15 -4.63 16.34 -18.91
C LEU A 15 -3.33 17.01 -18.43
N GLU A 16 -3.42 18.23 -17.91
CA GLU A 16 -2.27 18.98 -17.40
C GLU A 16 -2.07 18.77 -15.90
N VAL A 17 -0.83 18.98 -15.44
CA VAL A 17 -0.54 19.09 -14.01
C VAL A 17 -1.06 20.44 -13.51
N THR A 18 -1.97 20.42 -12.54
CA THR A 18 -2.49 21.62 -11.86
C THR A 18 -1.97 21.73 -10.42
N GLU A 19 -2.15 22.90 -9.79
CA GLU A 19 -1.83 23.08 -8.36
C GLU A 19 -2.66 22.16 -7.45
N ASP A 20 -3.91 21.87 -7.84
CA ASP A 20 -4.78 20.95 -7.11
C ASP A 20 -4.28 19.50 -7.20
N SER A 21 -3.79 19.09 -8.39
CA SER A 21 -3.13 17.79 -8.56
C SER A 21 -1.87 17.69 -7.68
N ILE A 22 -1.06 18.75 -7.60
CA ILE A 22 0.15 18.77 -6.77
C ILE A 22 -0.21 18.66 -5.29
N THR A 23 -1.19 19.44 -4.83
CA THR A 23 -1.64 19.44 -3.44
C THR A 23 -2.18 18.06 -3.04
N SER A 24 -3.09 17.49 -3.84
CA SER A 24 -3.69 16.19 -3.57
C SER A 24 -2.66 15.04 -3.61
N LEU A 25 -1.72 15.05 -4.57
CA LEU A 25 -0.64 14.07 -4.62
C LEU A 25 0.34 14.22 -3.44
N THR A 26 0.63 15.45 -3.01
CA THR A 26 1.47 15.69 -1.83
C THR A 26 0.84 15.08 -0.59
N GLN A 27 -0.48 15.25 -0.40
CA GLN A 27 -1.21 14.62 0.69
C GLN A 27 -1.10 13.08 0.63
N ILE A 28 -1.26 12.49 -0.56
CA ILE A 28 -1.11 11.04 -0.74
C ILE A 28 0.30 10.56 -0.38
N LEU A 29 1.36 11.26 -0.80
CA LEU A 29 2.73 10.87 -0.45
C LEU A 29 3.00 10.98 1.05
N GLN A 30 2.40 11.96 1.72
CA GLN A 30 2.43 12.06 3.18
C GLN A 30 1.73 10.88 3.85
N ILE A 31 0.58 10.45 3.32
CA ILE A 31 -0.16 9.27 3.81
C ILE A 31 0.68 7.98 3.62
N PHE A 32 1.33 7.79 2.46
CA PHE A 32 2.26 6.66 2.26
C PHE A 32 3.46 6.73 3.22
N SER A 33 4.00 7.92 3.46
CA SER A 33 5.07 8.12 4.44
C SER A 33 4.62 7.77 5.85
N GLU A 34 3.40 8.16 6.23
CA GLU A 34 2.80 7.78 7.50
C GLU A 34 2.58 6.26 7.59
N TYR A 35 2.14 5.62 6.51
CA TYR A 35 1.96 4.17 6.45
C TYR A 35 3.28 3.44 6.76
N LEU A 36 4.36 3.83 6.07
CA LEU A 36 5.70 3.29 6.30
C LEU A 36 6.19 3.56 7.73
N SER A 37 5.97 4.77 8.23
CA SER A 37 6.39 5.18 9.57
C SER A 37 5.71 4.36 10.66
N ASN A 38 4.42 4.04 10.51
CA ASN A 38 3.69 3.19 11.45
C ASN A 38 4.24 1.77 11.49
N HIS A 39 4.51 1.15 10.34
CA HIS A 39 5.19 -0.14 10.24
C HIS A 39 6.58 -0.08 10.90
N ILE A 40 7.39 0.94 10.58
CA ILE A 40 8.73 1.11 11.16
C ILE A 40 8.66 1.21 12.69
N HIS A 41 7.71 1.97 13.24
CA HIS A 41 7.56 2.16 14.68
C HIS A 41 7.19 0.87 15.41
N VAL A 42 6.13 0.18 14.94
CA VAL A 42 5.69 -1.07 15.58
C VAL A 42 6.78 -2.15 15.46
N LEU A 43 7.44 -2.25 14.30
CA LEU A 43 8.52 -3.22 14.09
C LEU A 43 9.74 -2.91 14.94
N ASN A 44 10.11 -1.64 15.15
CA ASN A 44 11.21 -1.29 16.05
C ASN A 44 10.92 -1.75 17.49
N LYS A 45 9.70 -1.56 17.99
CA LYS A 45 9.27 -2.09 19.30
C LYS A 45 9.37 -3.62 19.31
N TYR A 46 8.82 -4.26 18.28
CA TYR A 46 8.79 -5.71 18.16
C TYR A 46 10.20 -6.34 18.12
N ILE A 47 11.11 -5.78 17.32
CA ILE A 47 12.53 -6.17 17.23
C ILE A 47 13.24 -6.02 18.59
N SER A 48 12.83 -5.06 19.42
CA SER A 48 13.35 -4.88 20.77
C SER A 48 12.91 -6.02 21.70
N HIS A 49 11.64 -6.43 21.62
CA HIS A 49 11.13 -7.58 22.38
C HIS A 49 11.80 -8.89 21.93
N ILE A 50 11.85 -9.15 20.62
CA ILE A 50 12.48 -10.36 20.06
C ILE A 50 13.96 -10.48 20.45
N ARG A 51 14.66 -9.37 20.72
CA ARG A 51 16.06 -9.40 21.18
C ARG A 51 16.26 -10.30 22.41
N ARG A 52 15.26 -10.42 23.29
CA ARG A 52 15.34 -11.25 24.50
C ARG A 52 15.02 -12.72 24.26
N VAL A 53 14.56 -13.09 23.05
CA VAL A 53 14.24 -14.47 22.66
C VAL A 53 15.37 -15.03 21.79
N SER A 54 16.25 -15.83 22.39
CA SER A 54 17.44 -16.36 21.72
C SER A 54 17.12 -17.26 20.52
N THR A 55 16.00 -17.97 20.55
CA THR A 55 15.54 -18.87 19.48
C THR A 55 15.08 -18.13 18.22
N LEU A 56 14.75 -16.84 18.32
CA LEU A 56 14.26 -15.99 17.21
C LEU A 56 15.32 -15.01 16.68
N ARG A 57 16.61 -15.28 16.93
CA ARG A 57 17.71 -14.36 16.61
C ARG A 57 17.86 -14.06 15.11
N PHE A 58 17.54 -15.03 14.25
CA PHE A 58 17.71 -14.88 12.80
C PHE A 58 16.50 -14.18 12.18
N GLU A 59 15.31 -14.53 12.64
CA GLU A 59 14.04 -13.88 12.31
C GLU A 59 14.11 -12.38 12.64
N ARG A 60 14.71 -12.05 13.79
CA ARG A 60 15.00 -10.66 14.16
C ARG A 60 15.87 -9.94 13.13
N THR A 61 16.91 -10.59 12.60
CA THR A 61 17.77 -9.95 11.58
C THR A 61 17.05 -9.74 10.26
N THR A 62 16.14 -10.65 9.89
CA THR A 62 15.25 -10.49 8.73
C THR A 62 14.33 -9.29 8.91
N LEU A 63 13.68 -9.14 10.07
CA LEU A 63 12.84 -7.96 10.37
C LEU A 63 13.63 -6.65 10.34
N ILE A 64 14.86 -6.64 10.85
CA ILE A 64 15.75 -5.46 10.75
C ILE A 64 16.01 -5.09 9.29
N LYS A 65 16.15 -6.08 8.39
CA LYS A 65 16.37 -5.82 6.97
C LYS A 65 15.15 -5.18 6.32
N TYR A 66 13.94 -5.65 6.63
CA TYR A 66 12.69 -5.01 6.19
C TYR A 66 12.58 -3.58 6.71
N VAL A 67 12.74 -3.36 8.02
CA VAL A 67 12.68 -2.01 8.62
C VAL A 67 13.68 -1.04 7.98
N LYS A 68 14.91 -1.48 7.69
CA LYS A 68 15.89 -0.65 6.97
C LYS A 68 15.43 -0.27 5.57
N LYS A 69 14.77 -1.18 4.85
CA LYS A 69 14.23 -0.93 3.52
C LYS A 69 13.05 0.04 3.58
N LEU A 70 12.13 -0.13 4.54
CA LEU A 70 11.01 0.79 4.74
C LEU A 70 11.50 2.20 5.08
N ARG A 71 12.52 2.34 5.95
CA ARG A 71 13.12 3.65 6.26
C ARG A 71 13.67 4.32 5.00
N PHE A 72 14.46 3.58 4.22
CA PHE A 72 14.97 4.11 2.95
C PHE A 72 13.84 4.58 2.03
N PHE A 73 12.74 3.80 1.94
CA PHE A 73 11.61 4.23 1.12
C PHE A 73 10.95 5.50 1.64
N ASN A 74 10.79 5.59 2.96
CA ASN A 74 10.20 6.71 3.65
C ASN A 74 11.02 8.00 3.48
N ASP A 75 12.33 7.91 3.65
CA ASP A 75 13.24 9.04 3.49
C ASP A 75 13.14 9.64 2.07
N VAL A 76 13.11 8.78 1.05
CA VAL A 76 12.93 9.21 -0.35
C VAL A 76 11.55 9.84 -0.60
N LEU A 77 10.48 9.34 0.02
CA LEU A 77 9.15 9.96 -0.10
C LEU A 77 9.11 11.36 0.52
N ILE A 78 9.74 11.52 1.69
CA ILE A 78 9.80 12.80 2.40
C ILE A 78 10.63 13.83 1.62
N GLU A 79 11.70 13.39 0.97
CA GLU A 79 12.59 14.26 0.18
C GLU A 79 12.03 14.59 -1.22
N TYR A 80 10.98 13.89 -1.68
CA TYR A 80 10.45 14.08 -3.02
C TYR A 80 9.63 15.38 -3.15
N ASP A 81 10.15 16.32 -3.95
CA ASP A 81 9.44 17.55 -4.29
C ASP A 81 8.43 17.30 -5.43
N VAL A 82 7.15 17.18 -5.06
CA VAL A 82 6.03 16.97 -6.00
C VAL A 82 5.87 18.14 -6.98
N SER A 83 6.27 19.37 -6.61
CA SER A 83 6.12 20.53 -7.50
C SER A 83 6.92 20.37 -8.81
N GLN A 84 7.96 19.54 -8.79
CA GLN A 84 8.78 19.22 -9.96
C GLN A 84 8.02 18.46 -11.06
N ILE A 85 6.80 17.99 -10.82
CA ILE A 85 6.01 17.31 -11.84
C ILE A 85 5.37 18.29 -12.85
N THR A 86 5.32 19.58 -12.54
CA THR A 86 4.86 20.63 -13.49
C THR A 86 5.65 20.64 -14.80
N LYS A 87 6.93 20.24 -14.77
CA LYS A 87 7.79 20.13 -15.95
C LYS A 87 7.28 19.16 -17.02
N TYR A 88 6.31 18.30 -16.70
CA TYR A 88 5.71 17.36 -17.65
C TYR A 88 4.65 18.01 -18.54
N ASN A 89 4.12 19.18 -18.16
CA ASN A 89 3.27 20.00 -19.03
C ASN A 89 4.05 20.46 -20.27
N ASP A 90 5.30 20.93 -20.06
CA ASP A 90 6.16 21.43 -21.14
C ASP A 90 6.77 20.32 -22.03
N ARG A 91 6.77 19.07 -21.57
CA ARG A 91 7.48 17.93 -22.18
C ARG A 91 6.56 16.93 -22.89
N SER A 92 5.34 17.35 -23.22
CA SER A 92 4.37 16.63 -24.06
C SER A 92 3.74 15.38 -23.43
N GLY A 93 3.69 15.31 -22.09
CA GLY A 93 3.18 14.15 -21.37
C GLY A 93 2.09 14.42 -20.34
N GLY A 94 1.95 15.68 -19.91
CA GLY A 94 0.93 16.11 -18.97
C GLY A 94 0.94 15.35 -17.64
N LEU A 95 -0.21 15.32 -16.99
CA LEU A 95 -0.48 14.56 -15.77
C LEU A 95 -0.22 13.05 -15.93
N PRO A 96 -0.61 12.38 -17.03
CA PRO A 96 -0.39 10.94 -17.18
C PRO A 96 1.10 10.53 -17.10
N GLU A 97 2.00 11.24 -17.80
CA GLU A 97 3.45 10.98 -17.71
C GLU A 97 4.05 11.43 -16.37
N ALA A 98 3.49 12.46 -15.73
CA ALA A 98 3.91 12.92 -14.40
C ALA A 98 3.66 11.88 -13.30
N ILE A 99 2.54 11.14 -13.39
CA ILE A 99 2.15 10.16 -12.38
C ILE A 99 2.97 8.88 -12.44
N LYS A 100 3.41 8.43 -13.62
CA LYS A 100 4.16 7.17 -13.81
C LYS A 100 5.32 6.96 -12.81
N PRO A 101 6.30 7.88 -12.66
CA PRO A 101 7.40 7.66 -11.72
C PRO A 101 6.94 7.55 -10.27
N ILE A 102 5.86 8.25 -9.90
CA ILE A 102 5.26 8.17 -8.57
C ILE A 102 4.63 6.78 -8.40
N ALA A 103 3.75 6.39 -9.31
CA ALA A 103 3.06 5.09 -9.28
C ALA A 103 4.04 3.91 -9.21
N MET A 104 5.08 3.91 -10.06
CA MET A 104 6.13 2.87 -10.04
C MET A 104 6.88 2.81 -8.70
N TYR A 105 7.05 3.95 -8.04
CA TYR A 105 7.69 3.98 -6.72
C TYR A 105 6.78 3.43 -5.63
N LEU A 106 5.49 3.79 -5.65
CA LEU A 106 4.48 3.30 -4.72
C LEU A 106 4.23 1.80 -4.91
N GLU A 107 4.15 1.33 -6.15
CA GLU A 107 4.09 -0.10 -6.50
C GLU A 107 5.25 -0.88 -5.88
N LYS A 108 6.49 -0.41 -6.10
CA LYS A 108 7.67 -1.02 -5.49
C LYS A 108 7.61 -1.06 -3.95
N ILE A 109 7.02 -0.05 -3.32
CA ILE A 109 6.79 -0.06 -1.87
C ILE A 109 5.80 -1.17 -1.50
N LEU A 110 4.67 -1.24 -2.22
CA LEU A 110 3.60 -2.20 -1.96
C LEU A 110 4.05 -3.64 -2.16
N GLU A 111 4.84 -3.94 -3.19
CA GLU A 111 5.41 -5.28 -3.39
C GLU A 111 6.33 -5.70 -2.24
N VAL A 112 7.13 -4.77 -1.70
CA VAL A 112 7.97 -5.05 -0.52
C VAL A 112 7.11 -5.21 0.73
N LEU A 113 6.03 -4.44 0.86
CA LEU A 113 5.08 -4.58 1.97
C LEU A 113 4.34 -5.90 1.91
N ASP A 114 3.97 -6.40 0.73
CA ASP A 114 3.32 -7.70 0.57
C ASP A 114 4.23 -8.84 1.09
N LEU A 115 5.47 -8.87 0.60
CA LEU A 115 6.47 -9.84 1.07
C LEU A 115 6.70 -9.75 2.59
N MET A 116 6.73 -8.53 3.13
CA MET A 116 6.89 -8.32 4.57
C MET A 116 5.65 -8.78 5.33
N ASN A 117 4.45 -8.43 4.86
CA ASN A 117 3.18 -8.77 5.49
C ASN A 117 3.02 -10.28 5.54
N PHE A 118 3.23 -10.98 4.42
CA PHE A 118 3.21 -12.45 4.39
C PHE A 118 4.19 -13.08 5.39
N TYR A 119 5.43 -12.57 5.45
CA TYR A 119 6.40 -13.04 6.43
C TYR A 119 5.94 -12.77 7.87
N LEU A 120 5.46 -11.56 8.15
CA LEU A 120 5.11 -11.09 9.48
C LEU A 120 3.83 -11.74 10.01
N THR A 121 2.76 -11.83 9.21
CA THR A 121 1.42 -12.26 9.64
C THR A 121 1.21 -13.77 9.47
N GLN A 122 2.01 -14.46 8.66
CA GLN A 122 1.87 -15.89 8.45
C GLN A 122 3.10 -16.69 8.90
N SER A 123 4.23 -16.52 8.21
CA SER A 123 5.40 -17.39 8.38
C SER A 123 6.01 -17.26 9.78
N LEU A 124 6.26 -16.02 10.21
CA LEU A 124 6.85 -15.72 11.50
C LEU A 124 5.91 -16.08 12.66
N GLN A 125 4.59 -15.93 12.49
CA GLN A 125 3.62 -16.30 13.53
C GLN A 125 3.71 -17.79 13.88
N LYS A 126 3.72 -18.65 12.85
CA LYS A 126 3.89 -20.11 13.02
C LYS A 126 5.23 -20.45 13.65
N GLU A 127 6.30 -19.77 13.23
CA GLU A 127 7.65 -19.98 13.73
C GLU A 127 7.79 -19.59 15.20
N ILE A 128 7.14 -18.49 15.63
CA ILE A 128 7.08 -18.05 17.03
C ILE A 128 6.43 -19.13 17.87
N ILE A 129 5.19 -19.54 17.51
CA ILE A 129 4.46 -20.57 18.26
C ILE A 129 5.29 -21.85 18.35
N SER A 130 5.92 -22.27 17.25
CA SER A 130 6.75 -23.47 17.22
C SER A 130 8.00 -23.37 18.12
N LYS A 131 8.64 -22.20 18.21
CA LYS A 131 9.91 -22.02 18.95
C LYS A 131 9.72 -21.60 20.40
N THR A 132 8.63 -20.92 20.73
CA THR A 132 8.36 -20.39 22.08
C THR A 132 7.29 -21.18 22.82
N LEU A 133 6.52 -22.00 22.10
CA LEU A 133 5.39 -22.78 22.63
C LEU A 133 4.32 -21.91 23.31
N ASN A 134 4.19 -20.66 22.86
CA ASN A 134 3.18 -19.69 23.31
C ASN A 134 2.88 -18.66 22.21
N ASP A 135 1.91 -17.80 22.48
CA ASP A 135 1.41 -16.75 21.59
C ASP A 135 1.68 -15.32 22.12
N ASP A 136 2.60 -15.18 23.08
CA ASP A 136 2.83 -13.89 23.76
C ASP A 136 3.37 -12.81 22.79
N LEU A 137 4.17 -13.24 21.82
CA LEU A 137 4.76 -12.36 20.79
C LEU A 137 4.04 -12.43 19.45
N THR A 138 2.89 -13.10 19.36
CA THR A 138 2.14 -13.15 18.11
C THR A 138 1.34 -11.88 17.88
N PHE A 139 1.02 -11.63 16.61
CA PHE A 139 0.04 -10.64 16.20
C PHE A 139 -1.36 -11.16 16.53
N THR A 140 -2.28 -10.24 16.85
CA THR A 140 -3.69 -10.56 17.05
C THR A 140 -4.37 -10.72 15.69
N GLU A 141 -5.46 -11.48 15.64
CA GLU A 141 -6.25 -11.61 14.42
C GLU A 141 -6.77 -10.24 13.93
N SER A 142 -7.22 -9.39 14.85
CA SER A 142 -7.68 -8.02 14.54
C SER A 142 -6.60 -7.17 13.86
N SER A 143 -5.33 -7.30 14.28
CA SER A 143 -4.25 -6.53 13.70
C SER A 143 -3.80 -7.07 12.35
N ILE A 144 -3.88 -8.39 12.13
CA ILE A 144 -3.66 -9.01 10.82
C ILE A 144 -4.73 -8.51 9.84
N ILE A 145 -6.00 -8.53 10.22
CA ILE A 145 -7.10 -7.98 9.41
C ILE A 145 -6.85 -6.50 9.08
N ALA A 146 -6.42 -5.69 10.05
CA ALA A 146 -6.13 -4.27 9.80
C ALA A 146 -4.93 -4.07 8.87
N ILE A 147 -3.90 -4.92 8.95
CA ILE A 147 -2.74 -4.90 8.03
C ILE A 147 -3.21 -5.19 6.60
N ASP A 148 -3.98 -6.26 6.42
CA ASP A 148 -4.45 -6.72 5.10
C ASP A 148 -5.44 -5.71 4.50
N ASP A 149 -6.40 -5.21 5.28
CA ASP A 149 -7.37 -4.21 4.86
C ASP A 149 -6.68 -2.91 4.43
N THR A 150 -5.71 -2.44 5.21
CA THR A 150 -4.91 -1.25 4.84
C THR A 150 -4.13 -1.50 3.56
N TYR A 151 -3.40 -2.62 3.46
CA TYR A 151 -2.64 -2.96 2.26
C TYR A 151 -3.53 -3.00 1.01
N ASN A 152 -4.69 -3.64 1.08
CA ASN A 152 -5.61 -3.77 -0.05
C ASN A 152 -6.11 -2.41 -0.55
N HIS A 153 -6.39 -1.47 0.35
CA HIS A 153 -6.84 -0.12 -0.04
C HIS A 153 -5.71 0.71 -0.67
N PHE A 154 -4.49 0.58 -0.16
CA PHE A 154 -3.32 1.23 -0.78
C PHE A 154 -3.03 0.66 -2.17
N VAL A 155 -3.13 -0.66 -2.33
CA VAL A 155 -3.06 -1.34 -3.65
C VAL A 155 -4.14 -0.81 -4.59
N LYS A 156 -5.40 -0.72 -4.12
CA LYS A 156 -6.51 -0.26 -4.96
C LYS A 156 -6.34 1.20 -5.38
N TYR A 157 -5.87 2.06 -4.47
CA TYR A 157 -5.54 3.43 -4.81
C TYR A 157 -4.42 3.51 -5.86
N THR A 158 -3.35 2.73 -5.72
CA THR A 158 -2.25 2.69 -6.71
C THR A 158 -2.69 2.10 -8.06
N GLN A 159 -3.66 1.20 -8.08
CA GLN A 159 -4.34 0.80 -9.32
C GLN A 159 -5.10 1.99 -9.92
N TRP A 160 -5.96 2.62 -9.11
CA TRP A 160 -6.81 3.72 -9.53
C TRP A 160 -6.00 4.90 -10.08
N MET A 161 -4.91 5.31 -9.41
CA MET A 161 -4.10 6.48 -9.82
C MET A 161 -3.52 6.35 -11.24
N VAL A 162 -3.32 5.11 -11.72
CA VAL A 162 -2.76 4.85 -13.06
C VAL A 162 -3.87 4.57 -14.06
N GLU A 163 -4.78 3.65 -13.74
CA GLU A 163 -5.83 3.21 -14.66
C GLU A 163 -6.85 4.35 -14.93
N SER A 164 -7.07 5.25 -13.97
CA SER A 164 -7.96 6.40 -14.15
C SER A 164 -7.46 7.38 -15.22
N LEU A 165 -6.17 7.40 -15.51
CA LEU A 165 -5.58 8.28 -16.53
C LEU A 165 -5.52 7.61 -17.92
N GLY A 166 -6.24 6.49 -18.11
CA GLY A 166 -6.28 5.77 -19.38
C GLY A 166 -5.02 4.95 -19.68
N HIS A 167 -4.08 4.87 -18.74
CA HIS A 167 -2.87 4.07 -18.88
C HIS A 167 -3.14 2.60 -18.55
N LYS A 168 -3.24 1.77 -19.58
CA LYS A 168 -3.02 0.32 -19.46
C LYS A 168 -1.50 0.06 -19.47
N ASN A 169 -0.82 0.38 -18.37
CA ASN A 169 0.63 0.19 -18.33
C ASN A 169 0.96 -1.28 -18.06
N GLU A 170 1.58 -1.97 -19.03
CA GLU A 170 2.04 -3.35 -18.87
C GLU A 170 3.12 -3.51 -17.78
N LEU A 171 3.83 -2.43 -17.45
CA LEU A 171 4.92 -2.43 -16.47
C LEU A 171 4.49 -2.06 -15.04
N ILE A 172 3.27 -1.53 -14.85
CA ILE A 172 2.71 -1.23 -13.53
C ILE A 172 1.66 -2.31 -13.26
N GLN A 173 2.08 -3.37 -12.57
CA GLN A 173 1.25 -4.54 -12.32
C GLN A 173 1.57 -5.09 -10.93
N LEU A 174 0.74 -4.68 -9.96
CA LEU A 174 0.78 -5.27 -8.62
C LEU A 174 0.44 -6.76 -8.71
N GLU A 175 1.29 -7.61 -8.12
CA GLU A 175 1.17 -9.08 -8.18
C GLU A 175 -0.21 -9.53 -7.72
N VAL A 176 -0.69 -8.99 -6.60
CA VAL A 176 -1.99 -9.34 -6.00
C VAL A 176 -3.17 -9.07 -6.94
N ILE A 177 -3.11 -7.99 -7.75
CA ILE A 177 -4.17 -7.67 -8.71
C ILE A 177 -4.14 -8.66 -9.88
N LYS A 178 -2.95 -8.97 -10.40
CA LYS A 178 -2.79 -9.93 -11.49
C LYS A 178 -3.22 -11.33 -11.09
N PHE A 179 -2.86 -11.73 -9.87
CA PHE A 179 -3.28 -12.98 -9.28
C PHE A 179 -4.81 -13.04 -9.16
N ALA A 180 -5.43 -12.00 -8.61
CA ALA A 180 -6.90 -11.94 -8.49
C ALA A 180 -7.60 -12.04 -9.85
N LEU A 181 -7.14 -11.30 -10.86
CA LEU A 181 -7.70 -11.35 -12.22
C LEU A 181 -7.60 -12.75 -12.81
N LYS A 182 -6.44 -13.39 -12.69
CA LYS A 182 -6.23 -14.75 -13.20
C LYS A 182 -7.12 -15.78 -12.51
N CYS A 183 -7.26 -15.73 -11.19
CA CYS A 183 -8.18 -16.60 -10.47
C CYS A 183 -9.64 -16.38 -10.90
N ALA A 184 -10.06 -15.12 -11.08
CA ALA A 184 -11.41 -14.81 -11.54
C ALA A 184 -11.70 -15.38 -12.95
N GLU A 185 -10.71 -15.31 -13.85
CA GLU A 185 -10.78 -15.91 -15.19
C GLU A 185 -10.89 -17.44 -15.13
N GLU A 186 -10.09 -18.09 -14.28
CA GLU A 186 -10.11 -19.55 -14.09
C GLU A 186 -11.42 -20.05 -13.45
N ASP A 187 -11.97 -19.30 -12.50
CA ASP A 187 -13.20 -19.62 -11.77
C ASP A 187 -14.49 -19.21 -12.51
N GLY A 188 -14.37 -18.48 -13.63
CA GLY A 188 -15.52 -17.96 -14.37
C GLY A 188 -16.33 -16.91 -13.59
N THR A 189 -15.66 -16.14 -12.73
CA THR A 189 -16.29 -15.14 -11.87
C THR A 189 -16.83 -13.97 -12.70
N ASN A 190 -18.06 -13.53 -12.41
CA ASN A 190 -18.60 -12.32 -13.03
C ASN A 190 -17.90 -11.07 -12.45
N LEU A 191 -17.14 -10.37 -13.29
CA LEU A 191 -16.43 -9.14 -12.90
C LEU A 191 -17.36 -7.96 -12.62
N GLU A 192 -18.62 -8.01 -13.07
CA GLU A 192 -19.61 -6.94 -12.87
C GLU A 192 -20.25 -6.99 -11.47
N GLU A 193 -20.22 -8.15 -10.79
CA GLU A 193 -20.87 -8.38 -9.49
C GLU A 193 -19.91 -9.07 -8.50
N THR A 194 -18.73 -8.46 -8.27
CA THR A 194 -17.69 -9.03 -7.40
C THR A 194 -17.43 -8.19 -6.16
N ASP A 195 -17.37 -8.87 -5.01
CA ASP A 195 -16.98 -8.28 -3.72
C ASP A 195 -15.46 -8.06 -3.61
N ASN A 196 -14.67 -8.62 -4.55
CA ASN A 196 -13.23 -8.45 -4.55
C ASN A 196 -12.85 -7.07 -5.09
N ILE A 197 -12.35 -6.20 -4.19
CA ILE A 197 -11.89 -4.85 -4.48
C ILE A 197 -10.91 -4.76 -5.67
N PHE A 198 -10.07 -5.78 -5.88
CA PHE A 198 -9.08 -5.77 -6.98
C PHE A 198 -9.70 -6.00 -8.36
N LEU A 199 -10.87 -6.64 -8.42
CA LEU A 199 -11.57 -6.97 -9.67
C LEU A 199 -12.50 -5.86 -10.14
N GLN A 200 -12.83 -4.91 -9.26
CA GLN A 200 -13.67 -3.76 -9.59
C GLN A 200 -12.99 -2.87 -10.64
N GLN A 201 -13.70 -2.55 -11.72
CA GLN A 201 -13.16 -1.74 -12.81
C GLN A 201 -12.86 -0.30 -12.35
N VAL A 202 -11.74 0.25 -12.81
CA VAL A 202 -11.41 1.67 -12.64
C VAL A 202 -12.02 2.47 -13.78
N ILE A 203 -12.80 3.48 -13.43
CA ILE A 203 -13.39 4.42 -14.39
C ILE A 203 -12.36 5.52 -14.68
N PRO A 204 -12.06 5.82 -15.97
CA PRO A 204 -11.21 6.94 -16.33
C PRO A 204 -11.78 8.28 -15.87
N VAL A 205 -10.90 9.20 -15.49
CA VAL A 205 -11.29 10.59 -15.18
C VAL A 205 -11.47 11.40 -16.46
N ASN A 206 -12.33 12.41 -16.39
CA ASN A 206 -12.67 13.29 -17.49
C ASN A 206 -11.76 14.51 -17.57
N ASP A 207 -11.34 15.03 -16.42
CA ASP A 207 -10.54 16.25 -16.31
C ASP A 207 -9.61 16.23 -15.07
N GLU A 208 -8.71 17.22 -15.00
CA GLU A 208 -7.72 17.36 -13.94
C GLU A 208 -8.38 17.64 -12.58
N TYR A 209 -9.53 18.33 -12.59
CA TYR A 209 -10.27 18.67 -11.39
C TYR A 209 -10.91 17.43 -10.76
N GLU A 210 -11.50 16.56 -11.57
CA GLU A 210 -12.03 15.27 -11.14
C GLU A 210 -10.90 14.40 -10.58
N TYR A 211 -9.75 14.33 -11.27
CA TYR A 211 -8.59 13.59 -10.77
C TYR A 211 -8.15 14.08 -9.38
N ALA A 212 -7.96 15.38 -9.21
CA ALA A 212 -7.55 15.95 -7.93
C ALA A 212 -8.61 15.71 -6.84
N THR A 213 -9.89 15.90 -7.17
CA THR A 213 -11.01 15.70 -6.25
C THR A 213 -11.08 14.24 -5.76
N LEU A 214 -11.01 13.27 -6.67
CA LEU A 214 -11.03 11.86 -6.33
C LEU A 214 -9.75 11.43 -5.60
N THR A 215 -8.61 12.02 -5.92
CA THR A 215 -7.35 11.80 -5.18
C THR A 215 -7.50 12.22 -3.72
N THR A 216 -8.11 13.38 -3.46
CA THR A 216 -8.39 13.84 -2.09
C THR A 216 -9.43 12.97 -1.37
N GLN A 217 -10.45 12.47 -2.07
CA GLN A 217 -11.41 11.53 -1.47
C GLN A 217 -10.72 10.22 -1.07
N TRP A 218 -9.85 9.69 -1.94
CA TRP A 218 -9.01 8.53 -1.64
C TRP A 218 -8.08 8.79 -0.45
N ALA A 219 -7.48 9.97 -0.37
CA ALA A 219 -6.65 10.35 0.78
C ALA A 219 -7.43 10.18 2.11
N GLY A 220 -8.67 10.66 2.17
CA GLY A 220 -9.54 10.44 3.35
C GLY A 220 -9.83 8.96 3.63
N VAL A 221 -10.03 8.14 2.60
CA VAL A 221 -10.20 6.68 2.78
C VAL A 221 -8.94 6.04 3.36
N LEU A 222 -7.77 6.36 2.81
CA LEU A 222 -6.50 5.80 3.26
C LEU A 222 -6.15 6.25 4.69
N GLU A 223 -6.41 7.51 5.04
CA GLU A 223 -6.26 8.02 6.41
C GLU A 223 -7.11 7.24 7.41
N MET A 224 -8.38 6.96 7.09
CA MET A 224 -9.24 6.14 7.95
C MET A 224 -8.67 4.73 8.17
N LYS A 225 -8.11 4.11 7.12
CA LYS A 225 -7.47 2.80 7.24
C LYS A 225 -6.20 2.85 8.09
N LEU A 226 -5.39 3.90 7.92
CA LEU A 226 -4.21 4.12 8.75
C LEU A 226 -4.56 4.34 10.22
N ASP A 227 -5.64 5.04 10.54
CA ASP A 227 -6.04 5.26 11.92
C ASP A 227 -6.48 3.96 12.62
N LEU A 228 -7.17 3.08 11.89
CA LEU A 228 -7.48 1.74 12.37
C LEU A 228 -6.19 0.92 12.58
N LEU A 229 -5.26 0.96 11.63
CA LEU A 229 -3.97 0.27 11.75
C LEU A 229 -3.15 0.78 12.95
N LYS A 230 -3.07 2.10 13.14
CA LYS A 230 -2.40 2.74 14.28
C LYS A 230 -2.97 2.28 15.61
N LYS A 231 -4.30 2.21 15.70
CA LYS A 231 -5.00 1.73 16.89
C LYS A 231 -4.62 0.28 17.19
N GLU A 232 -4.68 -0.61 16.21
CA GLU A 232 -4.30 -2.02 16.38
C GLU A 232 -2.82 -2.19 16.73
N TYR A 233 -1.93 -1.37 16.15
CA TYR A 233 -0.50 -1.36 16.52
C TYR A 233 -0.26 -0.86 17.95
N GLY A 234 -1.07 0.07 18.44
CA GLY A 234 -1.10 0.48 19.84
C GLY A 234 -1.40 -0.70 20.76
N LEU A 235 -2.50 -1.42 20.48
CA LEU A 235 -2.93 -2.59 21.24
C LEU A 235 -1.89 -3.73 21.21
N LEU A 236 -1.26 -3.98 20.06
CA LEU A 236 -0.15 -4.95 19.96
C LEU A 236 1.04 -4.58 20.83
N ALA A 237 1.44 -3.31 20.80
CA ALA A 237 2.57 -2.84 21.60
C ALA A 237 2.27 -2.98 23.11
N GLU A 238 1.03 -2.73 23.53
CA GLU A 238 0.57 -2.96 24.89
C GLU A 238 0.59 -4.45 25.25
N LYS A 239 0.03 -5.33 24.41
CA LYS A 239 0.09 -6.80 24.59
C LYS A 239 1.52 -7.27 24.84
N TRP A 240 2.46 -6.91 23.96
CA TRP A 240 3.86 -7.31 24.10
C TRP A 240 4.52 -6.71 25.35
N HIS A 241 4.15 -5.50 25.73
CA HIS A 241 4.66 -4.91 26.96
C HIS A 241 4.16 -5.64 28.20
N GLU A 242 2.89 -6.01 28.26
CA GLU A 242 2.30 -6.68 29.41
C GLU A 242 2.76 -8.14 29.55
N GLN A 243 2.76 -8.88 28.45
CA GLN A 243 3.08 -10.31 28.47
C GLN A 243 4.59 -10.57 28.51
N PHE A 244 5.40 -9.68 27.93
CA PHE A 244 6.83 -9.92 27.69
C PHE A 244 7.76 -8.81 28.22
N GLY A 245 7.23 -7.60 28.43
CA GLY A 245 7.99 -6.44 28.91
C GLY A 245 8.19 -6.41 30.43
N LYS A 246 7.19 -6.87 31.21
CA LYS A 246 7.24 -6.93 32.67
C LYS A 246 8.10 -8.13 33.11
N THR A 247 9.15 -7.87 33.88
CA THR A 247 9.88 -8.94 34.59
C THR A 247 8.89 -9.64 35.51
N LYS A 248 8.58 -10.91 35.26
CA LYS A 248 7.89 -11.74 36.24
C LYS A 248 8.85 -11.91 37.42
N ASN A 249 8.61 -11.19 38.51
CA ASN A 249 9.29 -11.38 39.80
C ASN A 249 8.93 -12.75 40.38
#